data_AF-A0A816CF81-F1
#
_entry.id   AF-A0A816CF81-F1
#
_cell.length_a   1.000
_cell.length_b   1.000
_cell.length_c   1.000
_cell.angle_alpha   90.00
_cell.angle_beta   90.00
_cell.angle_gamma   90.00
#
_symmetry.space_group_name_H-M   'P 1'
#
loop_
_entity.id
_entity.type
_entity.pdbx_description
1 polymer ?
#
loop_
_entity_poly.entity_id
_entity_poly.type
_entity_poly.pdbx_seq_one_letter_code
_entity_poly.pdbx_strand_id
1 'polypeptide(L)'
;MVNKNFFIFCIFLITWACFIQTTLAAAGWCYQCDSRNPSCQINVDAVALANTKTPCNGQCYIRVKSGLMYRGCSWEYGFMTPQVSFTPIFQHDAMWIFCDTSLCNGNANASP
;
A
#
# COMPACT_ATOMS: atom_id res chain seq x y z
N MET A 1 5.59 -40.03 33.38
CA MET A 1 6.94 -39.47 33.11
C MET A 1 6.92 -38.91 31.70
N VAL A 2 6.93 -37.57 31.55
CA VAL A 2 6.84 -36.92 30.23
C VAL A 2 8.22 -36.96 29.58
N ASN A 3 8.29 -37.45 28.34
CA ASN A 3 9.54 -37.61 27.59
C ASN A 3 10.14 -36.22 27.29
N LYS A 4 11.37 -35.99 27.77
CA LYS A 4 12.10 -34.72 27.64
C LYS A 4 12.27 -34.27 26.17
N ASN A 5 12.25 -35.21 25.23
CA ASN A 5 12.33 -34.95 23.79
C ASN A 5 11.02 -34.39 23.21
N PHE A 6 9.87 -34.67 23.83
CA PHE A 6 8.57 -34.14 23.42
C PHE A 6 8.44 -32.64 23.70
N PHE A 7 9.04 -32.18 24.81
CA PHE A 7 9.01 -30.77 25.21
C PHE A 7 9.82 -29.88 24.25
N ILE A 8 10.96 -30.37 23.75
CA ILE A 8 11.84 -29.64 22.81
C ILE A 8 11.17 -29.51 21.44
N PHE A 9 10.49 -30.55 20.96
CA PHE A 9 9.77 -30.54 19.68
C PHE A 9 8.63 -29.51 19.66
N CYS A 10 7.89 -29.36 20.75
CA CYS A 10 6.83 -28.36 20.86
C CYS A 10 7.38 -26.92 20.84
N ILE A 11 8.53 -26.66 21.45
CA ILE A 11 9.16 -25.33 21.45
C ILE A 11 9.61 -24.93 20.03
N PHE A 12 10.17 -25.88 19.26
CA PHE A 12 10.56 -25.63 17.86
C PHE A 12 9.37 -25.37 16.93
N LEU A 13 8.23 -26.02 17.15
CA LEU A 13 7.01 -25.78 16.36
C LEU A 13 6.38 -24.41 16.64
N ILE A 14 6.41 -23.95 17.90
CA ILE A 14 5.89 -22.63 18.29
C ILE A 14 6.76 -21.51 17.72
N THR A 15 8.09 -21.67 17.70
CA THR A 15 8.99 -20.65 17.12
C THR A 15 8.91 -20.59 15.61
N TRP A 16 8.63 -21.72 14.92
CA TRP A 16 8.38 -21.72 13.47
C TRP A 16 7.08 -21.04 13.09
N ALA A 17 6.00 -21.20 13.87
CA ALA A 17 4.72 -20.53 13.59
C ALA A 17 4.79 -19.00 13.73
N CYS A 18 5.61 -18.47 14.65
CA CYS A 18 5.84 -17.02 14.76
C CYS A 18 6.72 -16.45 13.64
N PHE A 19 7.55 -17.27 12.98
CA PHE A 19 8.42 -16.80 11.88
C PHE A 19 7.69 -16.65 10.54
N ILE A 20 6.47 -17.23 10.41
CA ILE A 20 5.60 -17.06 9.23
C ILE A 20 4.62 -15.89 9.44
N GLN A 21 5.03 -14.84 10.15
CA GLN A 21 4.39 -13.53 9.97
C GLN A 21 5.10 -12.84 8.80
N THR A 22 4.83 -13.34 7.60
CA THR A 22 5.08 -12.61 6.36
C THR A 22 4.36 -11.28 6.48
N THR A 23 5.15 -10.21 6.50
CA THR A 23 4.75 -8.82 6.44
C THR A 23 3.77 -8.59 5.28
N LEU A 24 2.46 -8.66 5.54
CA LEU A 24 1.50 -8.06 4.63
C LEU A 24 1.79 -6.56 4.69
N ALA A 25 2.33 -6.02 3.59
CA ALA A 25 2.42 -4.60 3.36
C ALA A 25 1.06 -3.95 3.67
N ALA A 26 0.98 -3.19 4.75
CA ALA A 26 -0.26 -2.57 5.22
C ALA A 26 0.00 -1.09 5.50
N ALA A 27 -0.31 -0.24 4.52
CA ALA A 27 -0.22 1.21 4.63
C ALA A 27 -1.10 1.76 5.75
N GLY A 28 -2.20 1.08 6.09
CA GLY A 28 -3.15 1.48 7.12
C GLY A 28 -4.05 2.63 6.68
N TRP A 29 -3.48 3.68 6.07
CA TRP A 29 -4.21 4.83 5.54
C TRP A 29 -3.63 5.28 4.20
N CYS A 30 -4.51 5.69 3.28
CA CYS A 30 -4.14 6.28 1.99
C CYS A 30 -5.00 7.51 1.69
N TYR A 31 -4.57 8.36 0.77
CA TYR A 31 -5.45 9.36 0.17
C TYR A 31 -6.29 8.73 -0.94
N GLN A 32 -7.58 9.05 -0.98
CA GLN A 32 -8.55 8.56 -1.94
C GLN A 32 -9.30 9.73 -2.59
N CYS A 33 -8.92 10.05 -3.82
CA CYS A 33 -9.47 11.18 -4.56
C CYS A 33 -8.99 11.14 -6.02
N ASP A 34 -9.51 12.05 -6.84
CA ASP A 34 -8.99 12.27 -8.19
C ASP A 34 -8.87 13.77 -8.49
N SER A 35 -8.09 14.10 -9.51
CA SER A 35 -7.76 15.47 -9.93
C SER A 35 -8.95 16.39 -10.29
N ARG A 36 -10.19 15.87 -10.37
CA ARG A 36 -11.40 16.71 -10.45
C ARG A 36 -11.71 17.38 -9.11
N ASN A 37 -11.28 16.79 -8.00
CA ASN A 37 -11.27 17.44 -6.70
C ASN A 37 -10.04 18.37 -6.63
N PRO A 38 -10.22 19.68 -6.38
CA PRO A 38 -9.11 20.64 -6.24
C PRO A 38 -8.05 20.19 -5.22
N SER A 39 -8.47 19.50 -4.16
CA SER A 39 -7.58 18.95 -3.13
C SER A 39 -6.66 17.83 -3.62
N CYS A 40 -6.89 17.27 -4.81
CA CYS A 40 -6.21 16.08 -5.32
C CYS A 40 -5.51 16.31 -6.66
N GLN A 41 -5.29 17.58 -7.02
CA GLN A 41 -4.50 17.93 -8.19
C GLN A 41 -3.03 17.47 -8.04
N ILE A 42 -2.26 17.58 -9.12
CA ILE A 42 -0.89 17.05 -9.19
C ILE A 42 0.01 17.71 -8.12
N ASN A 43 -0.15 19.01 -7.85
CA ASN A 43 0.71 19.80 -6.96
C ASN A 43 -0.05 20.34 -5.74
N VAL A 44 -0.47 19.46 -4.84
CA VAL A 44 -1.24 19.84 -3.64
C VAL A 44 -0.48 19.50 -2.37
N ASP A 45 -0.57 20.40 -1.41
CA ASP A 45 -0.07 20.22 -0.05
C ASP A 45 -0.83 19.07 0.63
N ALA A 46 -0.14 18.33 1.52
CA ALA A 46 -0.71 17.31 2.39
C ALA A 46 -1.91 17.84 3.20
N VAL A 47 -1.94 19.15 3.50
CA VAL A 47 -3.09 19.81 4.15
C VAL A 47 -4.36 19.72 3.30
N ALA A 48 -4.26 19.95 1.99
CA ALA A 48 -5.41 19.91 1.09
C ALA A 48 -5.98 18.50 0.95
N LEU A 49 -5.09 17.48 0.97
CA LEU A 49 -5.42 16.06 0.94
C LEU A 49 -5.96 15.52 2.28
N ALA A 50 -5.90 16.29 3.37
CA ALA A 50 -6.21 15.77 4.70
C ALA A 50 -7.64 15.20 4.82
N ASN A 51 -8.59 15.76 4.07
CA ASN A 51 -9.99 15.35 4.06
C ASN A 51 -10.29 14.18 3.11
N THR A 52 -9.29 13.69 2.39
CA THR A 52 -9.45 12.56 1.45
C THR A 52 -8.81 11.28 2.00
N LYS A 53 -8.51 11.21 3.30
CA LYS A 53 -7.91 10.04 3.93
C LYS A 53 -8.93 8.91 4.06
N THR A 54 -8.53 7.70 3.69
CA THR A 54 -9.33 6.47 3.78
C THR A 54 -8.51 5.37 4.46
N PRO A 55 -9.12 4.51 5.29
CA PRO A 55 -8.44 3.33 5.80
C PRO A 55 -8.12 2.36 4.66
N CYS A 56 -6.93 1.77 4.69
CA CYS A 56 -6.42 0.95 3.59
C CYS A 56 -5.75 -0.33 4.09
N ASN A 57 -6.30 -1.47 3.68
CA ASN A 57 -5.70 -2.78 3.91
C ASN A 57 -4.86 -3.14 2.68
N GLY A 58 -3.55 -2.93 2.73
CA GLY A 58 -2.66 -3.19 1.60
C GLY A 58 -1.77 -1.99 1.27
N GLN A 59 -1.63 -1.67 -0.02
CA GLN A 59 -0.81 -0.57 -0.51
C GLN A 59 -1.67 0.61 -0.95
N CYS A 60 -1.09 1.81 -0.95
CA CYS A 60 -1.65 2.95 -1.65
C CYS A 60 -1.22 2.93 -3.12
N TYR A 61 -2.00 3.58 -3.99
CA TYR A 61 -1.63 3.84 -5.37
C TYR A 61 -1.74 5.32 -5.75
N ILE A 62 -0.97 5.68 -6.78
CA ILE A 62 -1.19 6.83 -7.66
C ILE A 62 -1.33 6.28 -9.07
N ARG A 63 -2.40 6.66 -9.75
CA ARG A 63 -2.70 6.27 -11.13
C ARG A 63 -2.86 7.52 -11.98
N VAL A 64 -2.17 7.59 -13.09
CA VAL A 64 -2.33 8.64 -14.09
C VAL A 64 -2.89 8.03 -15.36
N LYS A 65 -4.06 8.49 -15.79
CA LYS A 65 -4.73 8.04 -17.03
C LYS A 65 -5.37 9.23 -17.72
N SER A 66 -5.07 9.42 -19.01
CA SER A 66 -5.65 10.49 -19.82
C SER A 66 -5.51 11.90 -19.20
N GLY A 67 -4.38 12.17 -18.55
CA GLY A 67 -4.10 13.44 -17.86
C GLY A 67 -4.80 13.61 -16.51
N LEU A 68 -5.62 12.64 -16.08
CA LEU A 68 -6.24 12.63 -14.75
C LEU A 68 -5.40 11.81 -13.78
N MET A 69 -5.19 12.38 -12.59
CA MET A 69 -4.55 11.70 -11.46
C MET A 69 -5.61 11.11 -10.53
N TYR A 70 -5.39 9.90 -10.07
CA TYR A 70 -6.22 9.18 -9.10
C TYR A 70 -5.33 8.67 -7.98
N ARG A 71 -5.82 8.77 -6.75
CA ARG A 71 -5.18 8.26 -5.53
C ARG A 71 -6.15 7.29 -4.88
N GLY A 72 -5.65 6.20 -4.33
CA GLY A 72 -6.50 5.28 -3.58
C GLY A 72 -5.76 4.08 -3.05
N CYS A 73 -6.50 3.00 -2.87
CA CYS A 73 -6.04 1.75 -2.29
C CYS A 73 -5.88 0.64 -3.31
N SER A 74 -4.76 -0.09 -3.29
CA SER A 74 -4.40 -1.07 -4.32
C SER A 74 -5.36 -2.27 -4.40
N TRP A 75 -5.99 -2.64 -3.28
CA TRP A 75 -6.98 -3.71 -3.21
C TRP A 75 -8.24 -3.43 -4.06
N GLU A 76 -8.54 -2.17 -4.38
CA GLU A 76 -9.68 -1.78 -5.23
C GLU A 76 -9.59 -2.35 -6.66
N TYR A 77 -8.38 -2.70 -7.12
CA TYR A 77 -8.15 -3.18 -8.48
C TYR A 77 -7.69 -4.64 -8.55
N GLY A 78 -7.65 -5.35 -7.42
CA GLY A 78 -7.10 -6.72 -7.37
C GLY A 78 -5.58 -6.78 -7.60
N PHE A 79 -4.89 -5.63 -7.59
CA PHE A 79 -3.45 -5.52 -7.74
C PHE A 79 -2.83 -5.31 -6.36
N MET A 80 -2.59 -6.40 -5.62
CA MET A 80 -1.57 -6.37 -4.57
C MET A 80 -0.25 -6.75 -5.24
N THR A 81 0.61 -5.78 -5.54
CA THR A 81 1.94 -6.11 -6.04
C THR A 81 2.78 -6.58 -4.85
N PRO A 82 3.44 -7.76 -4.92
CA PRO A 82 4.34 -8.20 -3.85
C PRO A 82 5.53 -7.27 -3.67
N GLN A 83 5.83 -6.44 -4.67
CA GLN A 83 6.82 -5.39 -4.60
C GLN A 83 6.15 -4.03 -4.50
N VAL A 84 6.35 -3.40 -3.35
CA VAL A 84 6.22 -1.96 -3.17
C VAL A 84 7.22 -1.33 -4.11
N SER A 85 6.76 -0.53 -5.06
CA SER A 85 7.66 0.12 -6.00
C SER A 85 7.20 1.54 -6.22
N PHE A 86 8.02 2.48 -5.73
CA PHE A 86 7.97 3.88 -6.15
C PHE A 86 8.32 4.05 -7.63
N THR A 87 8.64 2.97 -8.34
CA THR A 87 8.87 2.95 -9.79
C THR A 87 7.54 2.95 -10.52
N PRO A 88 7.33 3.83 -11.51
CA PRO A 88 6.16 3.79 -12.36
C PRO A 88 6.03 2.48 -13.15
N ILE A 89 4.85 1.90 -13.14
CA ILE A 89 4.46 0.73 -13.94
C ILE A 89 3.42 1.19 -14.97
N PHE A 90 3.64 0.89 -16.24
CA PHE A 90 2.69 1.21 -17.30
C PHE A 90 1.82 -0.01 -17.61
N GLN A 91 0.51 0.09 -17.35
CA GLN A 91 -0.44 -0.99 -17.56
C GLN A 91 -1.84 -0.44 -17.84
N HIS A 92 -2.56 -1.05 -18.79
CA HIS A 92 -3.95 -0.68 -19.16
C HIS A 92 -4.13 0.82 -19.52
N ASP A 93 -3.21 1.36 -20.34
CA ASP A 93 -3.17 2.76 -20.76
C ASP A 93 -3.11 3.76 -19.59
N ALA A 94 -2.53 3.32 -18.48
CA ALA A 94 -2.32 4.13 -17.30
C ALA A 94 -0.94 3.88 -16.73
N MET A 95 -0.39 4.90 -16.10
CA MET A 95 0.79 4.79 -15.26
C MET A 95 0.34 4.57 -13.82
N TRP A 96 0.98 3.64 -13.12
CA TRP A 96 0.70 3.25 -11.75
C TRP A 96 1.95 3.34 -10.89
N ILE A 97 1.82 3.86 -9.68
CA ILE A 97 2.87 3.86 -8.67
C ILE A 97 2.27 3.37 -7.37
N PHE A 98 2.94 2.44 -6.71
CA PHE A 98 2.47 1.79 -5.50
C PHE A 98 3.41 2.06 -4.33
N CYS A 99 2.86 2.24 -3.15
CA CYS A 99 3.63 2.44 -1.93
C CYS A 99 2.90 1.84 -0.73
N ASP A 100 3.61 1.44 0.32
CA ASP A 100 3.08 0.64 1.43
C ASP A 100 3.16 1.31 2.79
N THR A 101 3.61 2.56 2.84
CA THR A 101 3.63 3.37 4.07
C THR A 101 2.38 4.23 4.17
N SER A 102 1.97 4.56 5.38
CA SER A 102 0.78 5.38 5.62
C SER A 102 0.86 6.71 4.88
N LEU A 103 -0.19 7.04 4.10
CA LEU A 103 -0.34 8.28 3.34
C LEU A 103 0.78 8.54 2.32
N CYS A 104 1.52 7.52 1.92
CA CYS A 104 2.63 7.61 0.99
C CYS A 104 2.24 8.13 -0.40
N ASN A 105 0.99 7.93 -0.78
CA ASN A 105 0.42 8.46 -2.02
C ASN A 105 0.00 9.92 -1.88
N GLY A 106 0.61 10.71 -0.99
CA GLY A 106 0.39 12.15 -0.87
C GLY A 106 1.32 13.00 -1.71
N ASN A 107 2.51 12.48 -2.05
CA ASN A 107 3.54 13.30 -2.68
C ASN A 107 3.36 13.35 -4.21
N ALA A 108 3.52 14.55 -4.78
CA ALA A 108 3.42 14.85 -6.21
C ALA A 108 4.59 14.26 -7.03
N ASN A 109 5.72 13.97 -6.37
CA ASN A 109 6.95 13.44 -7.01
C ASN A 109 6.82 11.98 -7.49
N ALA A 110 5.64 11.39 -7.35
CA ALA A 110 5.22 10.20 -8.07
C ALA A 110 4.50 10.56 -9.38
N SER A 111 4.66 11.77 -9.91
CA SER A 111 4.49 12.04 -11.33
C SER A 111 5.80 11.73 -12.04
N PRO A 112 5.80 11.14 -13.24
CA PRO A 112 6.98 11.11 -14.10
C PRO A 112 7.37 12.54 -14.47
#